data_AF-A0AAU6QM46-F1
#
_entry.id   AF-A0AAU6QM46-F1
#
_cell.length_a   1.000
_cell.length_b   1.000
_cell.length_c   1.000
_cell.angle_alpha   90.00
_cell.angle_beta   90.00
_cell.angle_gamma   90.00
#
_symmetry.space_group_name_H-M   'P 1'
#
loop_
_entity.id
_entity.type
_entity.pdbx_description
1 polymer ?
#
loop_
_entity_poly.entity_id
_entity_poly.type
_entity_poly.pdbx_seq_one_letter_code
_entity_poly.pdbx_strand_id
1 'polypeptide(L)'
;MATRIVWNAPETAAAALAANLDSNGSAWCLVKVDQSNGAAFGNGPQYRTVRFAKGIDGAPDAWLDGGNGLDLRGAVTGWTFIE
;
A
#
# COMPACT_ATOMS: atom_id res chain seq x y z
N MET A 1 -19.44 17.27 7.92
CA MET A 1 -18.38 16.70 8.78
C MET A 1 -17.33 16.09 7.87
N ALA A 2 -16.05 16.40 8.06
CA ALA A 2 -14.97 15.73 7.32
C ALA A 2 -14.62 14.41 8.03
N THR A 3 -14.67 13.28 7.33
CA THR A 3 -14.23 12.00 7.86
C THR A 3 -12.71 12.00 7.99
N ARG A 4 -12.20 11.76 9.20
CA ARG A 4 -10.75 11.66 9.44
C ARG A 4 -10.24 10.34 8.87
N ILE A 5 -9.24 10.41 7.99
CA ILE A 5 -8.52 9.21 7.53
C ILE A 5 -7.68 8.67 8.70
N VAL A 6 -7.86 7.39 9.01
CA VAL A 6 -6.98 6.64 9.89
C VAL A 6 -5.89 5.98 9.05
N TRP A 7 -4.64 6.31 9.34
CA TRP A 7 -3.48 5.73 8.69
C TRP A 7 -2.93 4.60 9.57
N ASN A 8 -3.04 3.38 9.09
CA ASN A 8 -2.54 2.17 9.74
C ASN A 8 -1.05 1.97 9.42
N ALA A 9 -0.33 1.29 10.31
CA ALA A 9 1.08 0.96 10.08
C ALA A 9 1.21 -0.10 8.96
N PRO A 10 2.19 0.00 8.04
CA PRO A 10 2.30 -0.86 6.86
C PRO A 10 2.29 -2.37 7.18
N GLU A 11 2.93 -2.77 8.27
CA GLU A 11 3.04 -4.16 8.73
C GLU A 11 1.69 -4.79 9.15
N THR A 12 0.65 -3.97 9.36
CA THR A 12 -0.69 -4.45 9.73
C THR A 12 -1.54 -4.84 8.52
N ALA A 13 -1.13 -4.47 7.31
CA ALA A 13 -1.93 -4.61 6.09
C ALA A 13 -2.29 -6.06 5.77
N ALA A 14 -1.34 -6.99 5.86
CA ALA A 14 -1.56 -8.39 5.53
C ALA A 14 -2.65 -9.06 6.37
N ALA A 15 -2.74 -8.68 7.65
CA ALA A 15 -3.76 -9.17 8.57
C ALA A 15 -5.10 -8.45 8.36
N ALA A 16 -5.08 -7.12 8.24
CA ALA A 16 -6.29 -6.32 8.14
C ALA A 16 -7.02 -6.48 6.79
N LEU A 17 -6.28 -6.68 5.70
CA LEU A 17 -6.83 -6.82 4.35
C LEU A 17 -7.15 -8.26 3.97
N ALA A 18 -6.88 -9.24 4.83
CA ALA A 18 -7.03 -10.66 4.49
C ALA A 18 -8.44 -11.02 3.99
N ALA A 19 -9.47 -10.35 4.49
CA ALA A 19 -10.87 -10.53 4.07
C ALA A 19 -11.26 -9.75 2.80
N ASN A 20 -10.41 -8.82 2.35
CA ASN A 20 -10.67 -7.90 1.24
C ASN A 20 -9.79 -8.17 0.00
N LEU A 21 -8.94 -9.20 0.05
CA LEU A 21 -8.13 -9.58 -1.10
C LEU A 21 -9.03 -10.11 -2.23
N ASP A 22 -8.77 -9.64 -3.44
CA ASP A 22 -9.38 -10.15 -4.66
C ASP A 22 -8.87 -11.57 -5.00
N SER A 23 -9.37 -12.15 -6.10
CA SER A 23 -8.95 -13.48 -6.56
C SER A 23 -7.46 -13.59 -6.90
N ASN A 24 -6.76 -12.46 -7.03
CA ASN A 24 -5.32 -12.40 -7.27
C ASN A 24 -4.52 -12.14 -5.97
N GLY A 25 -5.17 -12.20 -4.80
CA GLY A 25 -4.52 -11.96 -3.52
C GLY A 25 -4.16 -10.48 -3.31
N SER A 26 -4.87 -9.55 -3.94
CA SER A 26 -4.57 -8.13 -3.89
C SER A 26 -5.74 -7.28 -3.41
N ALA A 27 -5.48 -6.14 -2.78
CA ALA A 27 -6.49 -5.16 -2.41
C ALA A 27 -6.04 -3.74 -2.79
N TRP A 28 -6.96 -2.90 -3.23
CA TRP A 28 -6.67 -1.49 -3.44
C TRP A 28 -6.60 -0.75 -2.11
N CYS A 29 -5.60 0.12 -1.99
CA CYS A 29 -5.36 0.92 -0.79
C CYS A 29 -4.90 2.31 -1.20
N LEU A 30 -5.11 3.27 -0.31
CA LEU A 30 -4.40 4.54 -0.33
C LEU A 30 -3.24 4.45 0.65
N VAL A 31 -2.04 4.83 0.22
CA VAL A 31 -0.85 4.85 1.08
C VAL A 31 -0.24 6.24 1.19
N LYS A 32 0.49 6.45 2.29
CA LYS A 32 1.37 7.57 2.51
C LYS A 32 2.82 7.14 2.27
N VAL A 33 3.49 7.80 1.35
CA VAL A 33 4.86 7.49 0.92
C VAL A 33 5.85 8.49 1.50
N ASP A 34 6.96 8.00 2.04
CA ASP A 34 8.15 8.80 2.34
C ASP A 34 8.90 9.09 1.03
N GLN A 35 8.81 10.34 0.58
CA GLN A 35 9.41 10.80 -0.68
C GLN A 35 10.94 10.91 -0.62
N SER A 36 11.54 10.88 0.58
CA SER A 36 12.99 10.85 0.73
C SER A 36 13.58 9.44 0.54
N ASN A 37 12.73 8.41 0.59
CA ASN A 37 13.14 7.03 0.37
C ASN A 37 13.36 6.75 -1.14
N GLY A 38 14.45 6.06 -1.48
CA GLY A 38 14.75 5.68 -2.87
C GLY A 38 13.64 4.82 -3.53
N ALA A 39 12.91 4.03 -2.74
CA ALA A 39 11.77 3.24 -3.22
C ALA A 39 10.50 4.08 -3.51
N ALA A 40 10.51 5.39 -3.26
CA ALA A 40 9.44 6.28 -3.72
C ALA A 40 9.57 6.65 -5.21
N PHE A 41 10.73 6.33 -5.82
CA PHE A 41 11.08 6.59 -7.22
C PHE A 41 10.99 8.06 -7.65
N GLY A 42 10.93 9.01 -6.70
CA GLY A 42 10.98 10.46 -6.93
C GLY A 42 9.87 11.09 -7.79
N ASN A 43 8.96 10.28 -8.35
CA ASN A 43 8.11 10.68 -9.49
C ASN A 43 6.60 10.63 -9.20
N GLY A 44 6.15 10.87 -7.96
CA GLY A 44 4.71 10.83 -7.67
C GLY A 44 4.28 11.56 -6.41
N PRO A 45 2.98 11.74 -6.17
CA PRO A 45 2.44 12.42 -4.99
C PRO A 45 2.75 11.66 -3.70
N GLN A 46 2.74 12.36 -2.56
CA GLN A 46 2.93 11.74 -1.22
C GLN A 46 1.87 10.68 -0.91
N TYR A 47 0.63 10.90 -1.37
CA TYR A 47 -0.47 9.97 -1.18
C TYR A 47 -0.74 9.27 -2.51
N ARG A 48 -0.68 7.95 -2.53
CA ARG A 48 -0.78 7.16 -3.77
C ARG A 48 -1.78 6.04 -3.61
N THR A 49 -2.56 5.81 -4.66
CA THR A 49 -3.36 4.60 -4.77
C THR A 49 -2.44 3.46 -5.19
N VAL A 50 -2.49 2.34 -4.46
CA VAL A 50 -1.64 1.18 -4.67
C VAL A 50 -2.47 -0.10 -4.61
N ARG A 51 -1.97 -1.16 -5.25
CA ARG A 51 -2.38 -2.52 -4.90
C ARG A 51 -1.45 -3.05 -3.81
N PHE A 52 -2.02 -3.34 -2.65
CA PHE A 52 -1.39 -4.25 -1.70
C PHE A 52 -1.48 -5.66 -2.29
N ALA A 53 -0.36 -6.35 -2.46
CA ALA A 53 -0.31 -7.73 -2.90
C ALA A 53 0.30 -8.58 -1.80
N LYS A 54 -0.47 -9.56 -1.30
CA LYS A 54 -0.01 -10.45 -0.25
C LYS A 54 1.05 -11.41 -0.79
N GLY A 55 2.15 -11.54 -0.09
CA GLY A 55 3.19 -12.51 -0.42
C GLY A 55 2.69 -13.96 -0.23
N ILE A 56 3.09 -14.85 -1.13
CA ILE A 56 2.83 -16.30 -1.05
C ILE A 56 4.10 -17.04 -0.68
N ASP A 57 3.98 -18.17 0.03
CA ASP A 57 5.08 -19.09 0.32
C ASP A 57 6.33 -18.42 0.95
N GLY A 58 6.11 -17.43 1.81
CA GLY A 58 7.18 -16.69 2.49
C GLY A 58 7.78 -15.53 1.68
N ALA A 59 7.26 -15.25 0.48
CA ALA A 59 7.56 -14.01 -0.22
C ALA A 59 7.06 -12.80 0.59
N PRO A 60 7.74 -11.64 0.51
CA PRO A 60 7.29 -10.42 1.18
C PRO A 60 6.08 -9.80 0.50
N ASP A 61 5.20 -9.18 1.28
CA ASP A 61 4.07 -8.38 0.76
C ASP A 61 4.57 -7.19 -0.05
N ALA A 62 3.86 -6.80 -1.11
CA ALA A 62 4.24 -5.71 -2.01
C ALA A 62 3.23 -4.56 -2.00
N TRP A 63 3.72 -3.34 -2.27
CA TRP A 63 2.90 -2.14 -2.41
C TRP A 63 3.08 -1.59 -3.82
N LEU A 64 2.27 -2.07 -4.76
CA LEU A 64 2.43 -1.74 -6.17
C LEU A 64 1.71 -0.44 -6.51
N ASP A 65 2.46 0.58 -6.95
CA ASP A 65 1.91 1.86 -7.41
C ASP A 65 0.88 1.66 -8.53
N GLY A 66 -0.32 2.19 -8.35
CA GLY A 66 -1.43 1.99 -9.29
C GLY A 66 -1.21 2.64 -10.67
N GLY A 67 -0.31 3.62 -10.78
CA GLY A 67 -0.03 4.32 -12.04
C GLY A 67 1.03 3.65 -12.91
N ASN A 68 2.02 2.99 -12.29
CA ASN A 68 3.19 2.47 -13.00
C ASN A 68 3.66 1.07 -12.55
N GLY A 69 3.03 0.48 -11.53
CA GLY A 69 3.34 -0.86 -11.04
C GLY A 69 4.65 -0.97 -10.24
N LEU A 70 5.29 0.15 -9.89
CA LEU A 70 6.53 0.13 -9.11
C LEU A 70 6.26 -0.30 -7.67
N ASP A 71 7.12 -1.15 -7.11
CA ASP A 71 7.01 -1.61 -5.73
C ASP A 71 7.54 -0.55 -4.76
N LEU A 72 6.64 0.05 -4.01
CA LEU A 72 6.91 1.09 -3.01
C LEU A 72 7.27 0.50 -1.64
N ARG A 73 7.53 -0.81 -1.54
CA ARG A 73 7.98 -1.45 -0.29
C ARG A 73 9.16 -0.68 0.30
N GLY A 74 9.06 -0.35 1.58
CA GLY A 74 10.06 0.42 2.32
C GLY A 74 9.86 1.94 2.25
N ALA A 75 9.15 2.46 1.23
CA ALA A 75 8.75 3.87 1.18
C ALA A 75 7.36 4.12 1.79
N VAL A 76 6.51 3.08 1.89
CA VAL A 76 5.19 3.22 2.54
C VAL A 76 5.36 3.40 4.06
N THR A 77 4.79 4.48 4.59
CA THR A 77 4.80 4.85 6.02
C THR A 77 3.44 4.73 6.70
N GLY A 78 2.38 4.56 5.91
CA GLY A 78 1.05 4.28 6.40
C GLY A 78 0.09 3.95 5.27
N TRP A 79 -1.00 3.27 5.60
CA TRP A 79 -2.00 2.83 4.63
C TRP A 79 -3.42 2.99 5.17
N THR A 80 -4.39 3.05 4.27
CA THR A 80 -5.81 2.97 4.58
C THR A 80 -6.53 2.21 3.47
N PHE A 81 -7.55 1.44 3.84
CA PHE A 81 -8.35 0.71 2.86
C PHE A 81 -9.22 1.68 2.07
N ILE A 82 -9.37 1.42 0.77
CA ILE A 82 -10.31 2.12 -0.08
C ILE A 82 -11.29 1.09 -0.63
N GLU A 83 -12.58 1.28 -0.36
CA GLU A 83 -13.68 0.51 -0.96
C GLU A 83 -13.97 0.99 -2.38
#